data_AF-D8PZU5-F1
#
_entry.id   AF-D8PZU5-F1
#
_cell.length_a   1.000
_cell.length_b   1.000
_cell.length_c   1.000
_cell.angle_alpha   90.00
_cell.angle_beta   90.00
_cell.angle_gamma   90.00
#
_symmetry.space_group_name_H-M   'P 1'
#
loop_
_entity.id
_entity.type
_entity.pdbx_description
1 polymer ?
#
loop_
_entity_poly.entity_id
_entity_poly.type
_entity_poly.pdbx_seq_one_letter_code
_entity_poly.pdbx_strand_id
1 'polypeptide(L)'
;MAYPRNARNTPKSRSKLSLPDSLRVFNRSKSSLAHAEYRDGLFDYEDRYHDHAGLYRWINDLNTPFVPSPSRHPPRELPPLDEGQVRRLLSGDPEPRSSVFVRAGRKISKLSKNVLKGRNQPRAVAHADYLARNHHHRVARRPSPLPLREWKAYGYYSRPCVNGVWVDNTTTGKPPPPSNADLAAIFDSLVEQGVDHPERWIAGLQHPSLPPRPPGWDTPDLTKPQPFPFELSVNPLFYSHPACIRWNMTYPPPAISYTEVPDVTYASGVSALRHLPLNPSDLAQPATHPRIPYMQVTVVAQHSPIFPWPFWVKNKHGITVGDVIAQIYANFREFVGKGEFDRWEPWRKHESCAACMIRYHEAKNWYVAEEEDNQLMRIDYLCGHIMFDGMKPHPNGEGWVISVRPRTADEIHADTVYYNQRLPPGLSVSPMGQFTAEIAARGDLPPV
;
A
#
# COMPACT_ATOMS: atom_id res chain seq x y z
N MET A 1 -48.55 37.07 -18.24
CA MET A 1 -47.32 37.37 -19.01
C MET A 1 -46.77 36.05 -19.54
N ALA A 2 -46.94 35.80 -20.83
CA ALA A 2 -46.58 34.56 -21.49
C ALA A 2 -45.38 34.82 -22.41
N TYR A 3 -44.32 34.01 -22.28
CA TYR A 3 -43.16 34.04 -23.17
C TYR A 3 -43.35 33.04 -24.32
N PRO A 4 -42.96 33.39 -25.57
CA PRO A 4 -43.15 32.52 -26.71
C PRO A 4 -42.05 31.47 -26.85
N ARG A 5 -42.46 30.29 -27.34
CA ARG A 5 -41.60 29.18 -27.77
C ARG A 5 -40.84 29.54 -29.04
N ASN A 6 -39.52 29.36 -29.04
CA ASN A 6 -38.70 29.36 -30.26
C ASN A 6 -38.30 27.94 -30.68
N ALA A 7 -38.25 27.80 -32.00
CA ALA A 7 -38.30 26.55 -32.75
C ALA A 7 -36.93 25.92 -33.01
N ARG A 8 -36.97 24.58 -33.12
CA ARG A 8 -36.26 23.67 -34.04
C ARG A 8 -34.88 24.10 -34.57
N ASN A 9 -33.85 23.35 -34.16
CA ASN A 9 -32.68 23.06 -34.99
C ASN A 9 -32.46 21.55 -35.04
N THR A 10 -32.66 20.97 -36.22
CA THR A 10 -32.33 19.57 -36.56
C THR A 10 -30.82 19.46 -36.88
N PRO A 11 -30.09 18.47 -36.34
CA PRO A 11 -28.71 18.23 -36.75
C PRO A 11 -28.67 17.45 -38.07
N LYS A 12 -27.87 17.98 -39.00
CA LYS A 12 -27.56 17.40 -40.32
C LYS A 12 -26.86 16.06 -40.17
N SER A 13 -27.34 15.06 -40.92
CA SER A 13 -26.73 13.73 -41.03
C SER A 13 -25.32 13.83 -41.62
N ARG A 14 -24.31 13.34 -40.89
CA ARG A 14 -22.96 13.14 -41.45
C ARG A 14 -22.89 11.75 -42.08
N SER A 15 -22.54 11.74 -43.36
CA SER A 15 -22.27 10.58 -44.20
C SER A 15 -21.19 9.67 -43.61
N LYS A 16 -21.47 8.38 -43.59
CA LYS A 16 -20.52 7.30 -43.30
C LYS A 16 -19.50 7.21 -44.45
N LEU A 17 -18.26 7.59 -44.17
CA LEU A 17 -17.10 7.19 -44.98
C LEU A 17 -16.60 5.85 -44.43
N SER A 18 -16.80 4.80 -45.20
CA SER A 18 -16.19 3.48 -44.99
C SER A 18 -14.70 3.55 -45.29
N LEU A 19 -13.87 3.38 -44.28
CA LEU A 19 -12.43 3.13 -44.43
C LEU A 19 -12.19 1.65 -44.78
N PRO A 20 -11.24 1.34 -45.68
CA PRO A 20 -11.03 -0.02 -46.18
C PRO A 20 -10.32 -0.93 -45.17
N ASP A 21 -10.77 -2.18 -45.16
CA ASP A 21 -10.41 -3.32 -44.31
C ASP A 21 -8.99 -3.91 -44.53
N SER A 22 -8.01 -3.08 -44.87
CA SER A 22 -6.67 -3.57 -45.23
C SER A 22 -5.61 -3.06 -44.27
N LEU A 23 -5.62 -3.53 -43.01
CA LEU A 23 -4.46 -3.52 -42.08
C LEU A 23 -4.77 -4.44 -40.87
N ARG A 24 -5.09 -5.72 -41.13
CA ARG A 24 -5.20 -6.77 -40.10
C ARG A 24 -4.20 -7.89 -40.35
N VAL A 25 -2.91 -7.58 -40.36
CA VAL A 25 -1.85 -8.59 -40.18
C VAL A 25 -0.64 -7.88 -39.56
N PHE A 26 -0.51 -7.86 -38.22
CA PHE A 26 0.80 -7.72 -37.57
C PHE A 26 0.80 -8.31 -36.15
N ASN A 27 1.59 -9.38 -36.01
CA ASN A 27 2.31 -9.87 -34.83
C ASN A 27 1.55 -10.15 -33.51
N ARG A 28 0.99 -11.37 -33.44
CA ARG A 28 1.14 -12.20 -32.24
C ARG A 28 2.48 -12.93 -32.32
N SER A 29 3.54 -12.44 -31.66
CA SER A 29 4.73 -13.24 -31.36
C SER A 29 5.57 -12.68 -30.21
N LYS A 30 5.87 -13.56 -29.24
CA LYS A 30 7.11 -13.63 -28.44
C LYS A 30 7.46 -12.50 -27.45
N SER A 31 6.55 -12.06 -26.57
CA SER A 31 6.93 -11.24 -25.41
C SER A 31 7.08 -11.99 -24.07
N SER A 32 6.81 -13.30 -24.00
CA SER A 32 6.91 -14.06 -22.73
C SER A 32 8.20 -14.86 -22.53
N LEU A 33 9.21 -14.73 -23.41
CA LEU A 33 10.44 -15.53 -23.36
C LEU A 33 11.74 -14.71 -23.21
N ALA A 34 11.68 -13.37 -23.21
CA ALA A 34 12.87 -12.52 -23.14
C ALA A 34 13.43 -12.29 -21.72
N HIS A 35 12.92 -13.00 -20.70
CA HIS A 35 13.35 -12.84 -19.30
C HIS A 35 14.31 -13.94 -18.79
N ALA A 36 14.73 -14.88 -19.64
CA ALA A 36 15.34 -16.13 -19.17
C ALA A 36 16.89 -16.21 -19.22
N GLU A 37 17.63 -15.31 -19.86
CA GLU A 37 19.05 -15.56 -20.19
C GLU A 37 20.11 -14.70 -19.49
N TYR A 38 19.77 -13.98 -18.43
CA TYR A 38 20.76 -13.21 -17.63
C TYR A 38 20.64 -13.52 -16.15
N ARG A 39 21.13 -14.70 -15.73
CA ARG A 39 20.89 -15.21 -14.37
C ARG A 39 22.04 -16.07 -13.82
N ASP A 40 23.25 -15.54 -13.78
CA ASP A 40 24.35 -16.15 -13.02
C ASP A 40 25.14 -15.06 -12.27
N GLY A 41 24.76 -14.79 -11.01
CA GLY A 41 25.61 -14.02 -10.08
C GLY A 41 24.93 -13.16 -9.00
N LEU A 42 23.61 -12.98 -9.01
CA LEU A 42 22.91 -11.96 -8.18
C LEU A 42 21.90 -12.51 -7.16
N PHE A 43 22.05 -13.77 -6.72
CA PHE A 43 20.93 -14.55 -6.18
C PHE A 43 20.53 -14.33 -4.71
N ASP A 44 21.35 -13.69 -3.87
CA ASP A 44 21.02 -13.60 -2.42
C ASP A 44 20.10 -12.40 -2.06
N TYR A 45 20.00 -11.39 -2.93
CA TYR A 45 19.14 -10.20 -2.70
C TYR A 45 17.82 -10.25 -3.50
N GLU A 46 17.76 -10.95 -4.64
CA GLU A 46 16.50 -11.16 -5.41
C GLU A 46 15.46 -11.97 -4.62
N ASP A 47 15.90 -12.85 -3.72
CA ASP A 47 14.99 -13.75 -2.99
C ASP A 47 14.04 -13.02 -2.03
N ARG A 48 14.51 -11.95 -1.35
CA ARG A 48 13.63 -11.15 -0.46
C ARG A 48 12.65 -10.26 -1.23
N TYR A 49 13.00 -9.91 -2.46
CA TYR A 49 12.14 -9.10 -3.33
C TYR A 49 10.94 -9.91 -3.83
N HIS A 50 11.16 -11.18 -4.21
CA HIS A 50 10.08 -12.10 -4.55
C HIS A 50 9.15 -12.39 -3.37
N ASP A 51 9.67 -12.36 -2.14
CA ASP A 51 8.87 -12.56 -0.94
C ASP A 51 7.71 -11.55 -0.91
N HIS A 52 7.96 -10.24 -1.03
CA HIS A 52 6.92 -9.19 -0.90
C HIS A 52 6.31 -8.72 -2.23
N ALA A 53 7.11 -8.45 -3.26
CA ALA A 53 6.65 -7.84 -4.52
C ALA A 53 6.39 -8.85 -5.66
N GLY A 54 6.44 -10.16 -5.37
CA GLY A 54 6.17 -11.21 -6.35
C GLY A 54 4.89 -10.98 -7.18
N LEU A 55 5.04 -11.03 -8.50
CA LEU A 55 3.95 -11.01 -9.47
C LEU A 55 2.97 -12.15 -9.18
N TYR A 56 1.69 -11.81 -9.07
CA TYR A 56 0.64 -12.82 -9.06
C TYR A 56 0.65 -13.53 -10.40
N ARG A 57 0.69 -14.87 -10.36
CA ARG A 57 0.55 -15.72 -11.53
C ARG A 57 -0.82 -15.49 -12.17
N TRP A 58 -0.81 -15.25 -13.47
CA TRP A 58 -2.03 -15.19 -14.27
C TRP A 58 -2.51 -16.60 -14.62
N ILE A 59 -3.82 -16.77 -14.61
CA ILE A 59 -4.48 -18.04 -14.92
C ILE A 59 -4.97 -17.92 -16.35
N ASN A 60 -4.11 -18.27 -17.29
CA ASN A 60 -4.39 -18.17 -18.74
C ASN A 60 -4.82 -19.51 -19.34
N ASP A 61 -4.79 -20.59 -18.56
CA ASP A 61 -5.14 -21.94 -18.99
C ASP A 61 -5.75 -22.72 -17.82
N LEU A 62 -6.99 -23.19 -17.99
CA LEU A 62 -7.69 -24.03 -17.03
C LEU A 62 -7.22 -25.48 -17.03
N ASN A 63 -6.32 -25.89 -17.92
CA ASN A 63 -5.75 -27.25 -17.86
C ASN A 63 -4.52 -27.33 -16.96
N THR A 64 -3.94 -26.19 -16.58
CA THR A 64 -2.75 -26.15 -15.74
C THR A 64 -3.13 -25.93 -14.27
N PRO A 65 -2.80 -26.84 -13.34
CA PRO A 65 -3.08 -26.65 -11.92
C PRO A 65 -2.44 -25.38 -11.33
N PHE A 66 -3.10 -24.83 -10.31
CA PHE A 66 -2.61 -23.68 -9.58
C PHE A 66 -1.36 -24.07 -8.79
N VAL A 67 -0.36 -23.19 -8.84
CA VAL A 67 0.86 -23.27 -8.04
C VAL A 67 1.12 -21.84 -7.53
N PRO A 68 1.23 -21.63 -6.21
CA PRO A 68 1.46 -20.29 -5.65
C PRO A 68 2.85 -19.75 -6.04
N SER A 69 2.96 -18.45 -6.33
CA SER A 69 4.25 -17.81 -6.57
C SER A 69 4.88 -17.30 -5.26
N PRO A 70 6.23 -17.30 -5.15
CA PRO A 70 7.15 -17.95 -6.08
C PRO A 70 7.06 -19.48 -5.94
N SER A 71 7.00 -20.19 -7.07
CA SER A 71 7.38 -21.60 -7.07
C SER A 71 8.86 -21.60 -6.73
N ARG A 72 9.20 -21.73 -5.43
CA ARG A 72 10.57 -22.05 -5.07
C ARG A 72 10.85 -23.34 -5.83
N HIS A 73 11.77 -23.29 -6.78
CA HIS A 73 12.35 -24.53 -7.27
C HIS A 73 12.71 -25.35 -6.02
N PRO A 74 12.48 -26.67 -6.00
CA PRO A 74 13.00 -27.49 -4.92
C PRO A 74 14.45 -27.06 -4.71
N PRO A 75 14.88 -26.85 -3.45
CA PRO A 75 16.21 -26.31 -3.16
C PRO A 75 17.19 -27.02 -4.08
N ARG A 76 17.85 -26.24 -4.95
CA ARG A 76 18.83 -26.77 -5.90
C ARG A 76 19.74 -27.65 -5.06
N GLU A 77 19.86 -28.94 -5.42
CA GLU A 77 20.79 -29.81 -4.72
C GLU A 77 22.12 -29.06 -4.66
N LEU A 78 22.57 -28.78 -3.43
CA LEU A 78 23.82 -28.07 -3.26
C LEU A 78 24.86 -28.89 -4.04
N PRO A 79 25.68 -28.26 -4.88
CA PRO A 79 26.78 -28.99 -5.51
C PRO A 79 27.51 -29.74 -4.38
N PRO A 80 27.84 -31.02 -4.57
CA PRO A 80 28.47 -31.81 -3.52
C PRO A 80 29.65 -31.01 -2.99
N LEU A 81 29.60 -30.67 -1.71
CA LEU A 81 30.68 -29.96 -1.06
C LEU A 81 31.94 -30.81 -1.23
N ASP A 82 32.94 -30.26 -1.89
CA ASP A 82 34.28 -30.86 -1.91
C ASP A 82 34.72 -31.06 -0.45
N GLU A 83 35.27 -32.23 -0.13
CA GLU A 83 35.71 -32.57 1.24
C GLU A 83 36.66 -31.50 1.81
N GLY A 84 37.39 -30.79 0.93
CA GLY A 84 38.23 -29.65 1.30
C GLY A 84 37.47 -28.45 1.88
N GLN A 85 36.27 -28.15 1.38
CA GLN A 85 35.44 -27.03 1.88
C GLN A 85 34.79 -27.36 3.21
N VAL A 86 34.35 -28.61 3.41
CA VAL A 86 33.81 -29.06 4.70
C VAL A 86 34.89 -29.02 5.77
N ARG A 87 36.12 -29.45 5.46
CA ARG A 87 37.26 -29.36 6.39
C ARG A 87 37.60 -27.92 6.77
N ARG A 88 37.55 -26.96 5.83
CA ARG A 88 37.77 -25.53 6.13
C ARG A 88 36.68 -24.91 7.01
N LEU A 89 35.42 -25.32 6.83
CA LEU A 89 34.31 -24.83 7.65
C LEU A 89 34.33 -25.43 9.07
N LEU A 90 34.82 -26.66 9.20
CA LEU A 90 34.92 -27.36 10.49
C LEU A 90 36.25 -27.11 11.23
N SER A 91 37.32 -26.69 10.54
CA SER A 91 38.63 -26.45 11.17
C SER A 91 38.66 -25.21 12.06
N GLY A 92 37.63 -24.36 12.02
CA GLY A 92 37.45 -23.28 12.97
C GLY A 92 38.62 -22.30 13.00
N ASP A 93 39.32 -22.10 11.88
CA ASP A 93 40.39 -21.11 11.81
C ASP A 93 39.79 -19.72 12.06
N PRO A 94 40.19 -19.03 13.15
CA PRO A 94 39.62 -17.75 13.50
C PRO A 94 40.13 -16.68 12.53
N GLU A 95 39.30 -16.31 11.57
CA GLU A 95 39.41 -15.04 10.87
C GLU A 95 39.49 -13.89 11.91
N PRO A 96 40.45 -12.96 11.78
CA PRO A 96 40.65 -11.88 12.74
C PRO A 96 39.50 -10.87 12.66
N ARG A 97 38.45 -11.10 13.45
CA ARG A 97 37.35 -10.14 13.61
C ARG A 97 37.80 -8.96 14.46
N SER A 98 37.86 -7.78 13.85
CA SER A 98 38.03 -6.51 14.54
C SER A 98 36.85 -6.28 15.49
N SER A 99 37.16 -6.10 16.77
CA SER A 99 36.19 -5.84 17.82
C SER A 99 36.16 -4.35 18.12
N VAL A 100 35.08 -3.68 17.74
CA VAL A 100 34.73 -2.36 18.27
C VAL A 100 33.35 -2.47 18.91
N PHE A 101 33.35 -2.78 20.21
CA PHE A 101 32.18 -2.72 21.06
C PHE A 101 31.93 -1.26 21.49
N VAL A 102 30.81 -0.67 21.07
CA VAL A 102 30.31 0.60 21.62
C VAL A 102 29.39 0.30 22.80
N ARG A 103 29.85 0.66 24.01
CA ARG A 103 29.05 0.79 25.24
C ARG A 103 28.68 2.27 25.42
N ALA A 104 27.39 2.59 25.31
CA ALA A 104 26.75 3.78 25.88
C ALA A 104 25.25 3.44 25.98
N GLY A 105 24.55 3.49 27.10
CA GLY A 105 24.53 4.51 28.15
C GLY A 105 23.06 4.92 28.34
N ARG A 106 22.21 4.06 28.92
CA ARG A 106 20.81 4.39 29.24
C ARG A 106 20.74 5.16 30.56
N LYS A 107 20.50 6.47 30.50
CA LYS A 107 19.97 7.26 31.63
C LYS A 107 19.17 8.47 31.10
N ILE A 108 17.86 8.33 30.85
CA ILE A 108 16.88 9.42 30.98
C ILE A 108 15.51 8.82 31.32
N SER A 109 14.88 9.28 32.41
CA SER A 109 13.44 9.58 32.52
C SER A 109 12.96 9.49 33.97
N LYS A 110 13.21 10.58 34.72
CA LYS A 110 12.45 10.95 35.91
C LYS A 110 12.28 12.45 35.88
N LEU A 111 11.33 12.97 35.11
CA LEU A 111 10.76 14.32 35.24
C LEU A 111 9.68 14.51 34.16
N SER A 112 8.41 14.36 34.55
CA SER A 112 7.23 15.03 33.94
C SER A 112 5.88 14.49 34.43
N LYS A 113 5.76 14.02 35.68
CA LYS A 113 4.49 13.44 36.19
C LYS A 113 3.47 14.44 36.76
N ASN A 114 3.75 15.74 36.79
CA ASN A 114 2.99 16.65 37.67
C ASN A 114 2.11 17.73 37.01
N VAL A 115 1.86 17.73 35.70
CA VAL A 115 1.12 18.87 35.07
C VAL A 115 -0.22 18.52 34.38
N LEU A 116 -0.67 17.26 34.38
CA LEU A 116 -1.93 16.87 33.70
C LEU A 116 -2.95 16.17 34.60
N LYS A 117 -3.13 16.67 35.83
CA LYS A 117 -4.20 16.23 36.75
C LYS A 117 -5.22 17.33 36.97
N GLY A 118 -6.21 17.42 36.09
CA GLY A 118 -7.35 18.28 36.37
C GLY A 118 -8.34 18.41 35.21
N ARG A 119 -9.16 17.38 35.00
CA ARG A 119 -10.62 17.47 34.69
C ARG A 119 -11.30 16.20 34.17
N ASN A 120 -10.58 15.12 33.87
CA ASN A 120 -11.18 13.85 33.38
C ASN A 120 -10.88 12.60 34.24
N GLN A 121 -10.59 12.77 35.53
CA GLN A 121 -10.07 11.69 36.39
C GLN A 121 -10.97 10.45 36.58
N PRO A 122 -12.32 10.49 36.65
CA PRO A 122 -13.05 9.28 37.04
C PRO A 122 -12.98 8.15 36.00
N ARG A 123 -12.95 8.47 34.70
CA ARG A 123 -12.80 7.47 33.63
C ARG A 123 -11.35 7.04 33.40
N ALA A 124 -10.42 7.99 33.44
CA ALA A 124 -9.01 7.69 33.24
C ALA A 124 -8.41 6.88 34.40
N VAL A 125 -8.86 7.10 35.63
CA VAL A 125 -8.42 6.32 36.81
C VAL A 125 -8.99 4.91 36.78
N ALA A 126 -10.26 4.72 36.39
CA ALA A 126 -10.84 3.37 36.25
C ALA A 126 -10.13 2.55 35.15
N HIS A 127 -9.79 3.18 34.02
CA HIS A 127 -9.03 2.50 32.95
C HIS A 127 -7.57 2.25 33.34
N ALA A 128 -6.91 3.22 33.99
CA ALA A 128 -5.54 3.05 34.48
C ALA A 128 -5.44 1.96 35.56
N ASP A 129 -6.42 1.88 36.48
CA ASP A 129 -6.51 0.82 37.48
C ASP A 129 -6.84 -0.54 36.83
N TYR A 130 -7.71 -0.58 35.82
CA TYR A 130 -7.96 -1.79 35.04
C TYR A 130 -6.68 -2.27 34.33
N LEU A 131 -5.95 -1.37 33.67
CA LEU A 131 -4.68 -1.68 33.01
C LEU A 131 -3.57 -2.05 34.00
N ALA A 132 -3.54 -1.44 35.18
CA ALA A 132 -2.56 -1.75 36.23
C ALA A 132 -2.85 -3.08 36.93
N ARG A 133 -4.13 -3.42 37.18
CA ARG A 133 -4.52 -4.71 37.77
C ARG A 133 -4.45 -5.85 36.76
N ASN A 134 -4.67 -5.56 35.48
CA ASN A 134 -4.51 -6.53 34.39
C ASN A 134 -3.13 -6.45 33.73
N HIS A 135 -2.08 -6.16 34.51
CA HIS A 135 -0.69 -6.15 34.06
C HIS A 135 -0.26 -7.50 33.43
N HIS A 136 -1.00 -8.59 33.68
CA HIS A 136 -0.84 -9.87 33.00
C HIS A 136 -1.15 -9.83 31.49
N HIS A 137 -2.00 -8.91 31.01
CA HIS A 137 -2.23 -8.71 29.57
C HIS A 137 -1.07 -7.99 28.86
N ARG A 138 -0.17 -7.30 29.58
CA ARG A 138 1.01 -6.66 28.96
C ARG A 138 2.08 -7.64 28.48
N VAL A 139 2.01 -8.91 28.90
CA VAL A 139 2.86 -9.99 28.38
C VAL A 139 2.06 -10.91 27.47
N ALA A 140 0.90 -10.48 26.96
CA ALA A 140 0.29 -11.14 25.81
C ALA A 140 1.35 -11.11 24.70
N ARG A 141 1.94 -12.27 24.44
CA ARG A 141 2.94 -12.42 23.39
C ARG A 141 2.25 -11.97 22.13
N ARG A 142 2.81 -10.94 21.47
CA ARG A 142 2.33 -10.55 20.14
C ARG A 142 2.23 -11.83 19.32
N PRO A 143 1.11 -12.07 18.63
CA PRO A 143 1.00 -13.24 17.79
C PRO A 143 2.22 -13.29 16.87
N SER A 144 2.78 -14.49 16.70
CA SER A 144 3.86 -14.68 15.75
C SER A 144 3.41 -14.14 14.39
N PRO A 145 4.19 -13.27 13.74
CA PRO A 145 3.84 -12.78 12.42
C PRO A 145 3.54 -13.95 11.50
N LEU A 146 2.41 -13.90 10.80
CA LEU A 146 2.10 -14.90 9.79
C LEU A 146 3.14 -14.83 8.66
N PRO A 147 3.56 -15.98 8.11
CA PRO A 147 4.41 -15.99 6.93
C PRO A 147 3.74 -15.22 5.79
N LEU A 148 4.54 -14.45 5.06
CA LEU A 148 4.07 -13.61 3.95
C LEU A 148 3.29 -14.37 2.88
N ARG A 149 3.69 -15.62 2.61
CA ARG A 149 2.98 -16.52 1.68
C ARG A 149 1.50 -16.71 2.03
N GLU A 150 1.13 -16.66 3.31
CA GLU A 150 -0.26 -16.86 3.74
C GLU A 150 -1.12 -15.65 3.36
N TRP A 151 -0.59 -14.43 3.52
CA TRP A 151 -1.24 -13.19 3.08
C TRP A 151 -1.42 -13.17 1.55
N LYS A 152 -0.36 -13.55 0.83
CA LYS A 152 -0.41 -13.67 -0.64
C LYS A 152 -1.39 -14.73 -1.12
N ALA A 153 -1.41 -15.90 -0.48
CA ALA A 153 -2.37 -16.95 -0.80
C ALA A 153 -3.82 -16.45 -0.71
N TYR A 154 -4.12 -15.60 0.27
CA TYR A 154 -5.43 -14.95 0.34
C TYR A 154 -5.64 -13.94 -0.79
N GLY A 155 -4.64 -13.12 -1.13
CA GLY A 155 -4.68 -12.20 -2.27
C GLY A 155 -4.97 -12.92 -3.59
N TYR A 156 -4.26 -14.03 -3.86
CA TYR A 156 -4.50 -14.92 -5.00
C TYR A 156 -5.94 -15.42 -5.02
N TYR A 157 -6.40 -15.96 -3.89
CA TYR A 157 -7.75 -16.49 -3.78
C TYR A 157 -8.82 -15.41 -4.00
N SER A 158 -8.67 -14.23 -3.40
CA SER A 158 -9.71 -13.20 -3.34
C SER A 158 -9.83 -12.38 -4.61
N ARG A 159 -8.72 -12.06 -5.26
CA ARG A 159 -8.67 -11.33 -6.54
C ARG A 159 -7.69 -11.97 -7.52
N PRO A 160 -7.98 -13.16 -8.09
CA PRO A 160 -7.12 -13.75 -9.11
C PRO A 160 -7.21 -12.99 -10.43
N CYS A 161 -6.14 -13.07 -11.24
CA CYS A 161 -6.15 -12.65 -12.65
C CYS A 161 -6.45 -13.87 -13.52
N VAL A 162 -7.65 -13.94 -14.07
CA VAL A 162 -8.17 -15.05 -14.87
C VAL A 162 -8.37 -14.57 -16.30
N ASN A 163 -7.72 -15.22 -17.26
CA ASN A 163 -7.74 -14.81 -18.67
C ASN A 163 -7.34 -13.33 -18.88
N GLY A 164 -6.36 -12.84 -18.12
CA GLY A 164 -5.93 -11.43 -18.14
C GLY A 164 -6.84 -10.45 -17.38
N VAL A 165 -7.96 -10.90 -16.83
CA VAL A 165 -8.95 -10.07 -16.12
C VAL A 165 -8.89 -10.30 -14.62
N TRP A 166 -8.81 -9.22 -13.84
CA TRP A 166 -8.90 -9.30 -12.38
C TRP A 166 -10.36 -9.48 -11.93
N VAL A 167 -10.66 -10.59 -11.28
CA VAL A 167 -12.04 -10.94 -10.89
C VAL A 167 -12.23 -10.91 -9.37
N ASP A 168 -13.45 -10.65 -8.89
CA ASP A 168 -13.78 -10.73 -7.45
C ASP A 168 -14.27 -12.12 -7.07
N ASN A 169 -13.41 -12.87 -6.40
CA ASN A 169 -13.70 -14.24 -6.01
C ASN A 169 -14.16 -14.37 -4.54
N THR A 170 -14.31 -13.26 -3.81
CA THR A 170 -14.81 -13.29 -2.44
C THR A 170 -16.31 -13.57 -2.43
N THR A 171 -16.74 -14.63 -1.74
CA THR A 171 -18.14 -15.12 -1.72
C THR A 171 -19.08 -14.29 -0.85
N THR A 172 -18.66 -13.12 -0.41
CA THR A 172 -19.32 -12.40 0.68
C THR A 172 -20.75 -11.98 0.30
N GLY A 173 -21.75 -12.67 0.87
CA GLY A 173 -23.17 -12.41 0.63
C GLY A 173 -23.73 -12.91 -0.71
N LYS A 174 -22.94 -13.59 -1.54
CA LYS A 174 -23.42 -14.21 -2.79
C LYS A 174 -23.84 -15.66 -2.52
N PRO A 175 -24.86 -16.18 -3.24
CA PRO A 175 -25.19 -17.59 -3.18
C PRO A 175 -23.97 -18.42 -3.62
N PRO A 176 -23.85 -19.68 -3.14
CA PRO A 176 -22.80 -20.57 -3.64
C PRO A 176 -22.92 -20.70 -5.17
N PRO A 177 -21.78 -20.89 -5.86
CA PRO A 177 -21.80 -21.08 -7.31
C PRO A 177 -22.68 -22.30 -7.67
N PRO A 178 -23.37 -22.27 -8.83
CA PRO A 178 -24.09 -23.44 -9.32
C PRO A 178 -23.15 -24.65 -9.45
N SER A 179 -23.58 -25.82 -9.01
CA SER A 179 -22.76 -27.05 -9.05
C SER A 179 -22.39 -27.51 -10.46
N ASN A 180 -23.11 -27.03 -11.47
CA ASN A 180 -22.95 -27.36 -12.89
C ASN A 180 -22.48 -26.16 -13.73
N ALA A 181 -21.87 -25.14 -13.10
CA ALA A 181 -21.33 -24.00 -13.84
C ALA A 181 -20.21 -24.46 -14.80
N ASP A 182 -20.37 -24.15 -16.08
CA ASP A 182 -19.33 -24.40 -17.09
C ASP A 182 -18.22 -23.37 -16.95
N LEU A 183 -17.16 -23.77 -16.24
CA LEU A 183 -15.98 -22.95 -15.97
C LEU A 183 -15.27 -22.50 -17.26
N ALA A 184 -15.25 -23.33 -18.30
CA ALA A 184 -14.60 -22.97 -19.57
C ALA A 184 -15.40 -21.87 -20.27
N ALA A 185 -16.72 -22.01 -20.34
CA ALA A 185 -17.58 -20.96 -20.90
C ALA A 185 -17.47 -19.65 -20.11
N ILE A 186 -17.41 -19.69 -18.77
CA ILE A 186 -17.22 -18.50 -17.94
C ILE A 186 -15.86 -17.85 -18.23
N PHE A 187 -14.79 -18.66 -18.27
CA PHE A 187 -13.42 -18.20 -18.54
C PHE A 187 -13.30 -17.49 -19.90
N ASP A 188 -13.87 -18.08 -20.95
CA ASP A 188 -13.89 -17.50 -22.29
C ASP A 188 -14.75 -16.23 -22.33
N SER A 189 -15.82 -16.17 -21.54
CA SER A 189 -16.70 -15.01 -21.49
C SER A 189 -16.09 -13.77 -20.82
N LEU A 190 -15.00 -13.92 -20.05
CA LEU A 190 -14.35 -12.81 -19.35
C LEU A 190 -13.72 -11.80 -20.31
N VAL A 191 -13.39 -12.20 -21.54
CA VAL A 191 -12.86 -11.31 -22.57
C VAL A 191 -13.67 -11.50 -23.85
N GLU A 192 -14.50 -10.52 -24.19
CA GLU A 192 -15.31 -10.55 -25.40
C GLU A 192 -14.90 -9.41 -26.32
N GLN A 193 -14.49 -9.73 -27.54
CA GLN A 193 -14.03 -8.73 -28.53
C GLN A 193 -12.90 -7.82 -28.03
N GLY A 194 -12.08 -8.31 -27.09
CA GLY A 194 -10.97 -7.57 -26.48
C GLY A 194 -11.41 -6.62 -25.35
N VAL A 195 -12.65 -6.70 -24.88
CA VAL A 195 -13.17 -5.96 -23.74
C VAL A 195 -13.24 -6.89 -22.53
N ASP A 196 -12.77 -6.40 -21.38
CA ASP A 196 -12.77 -7.14 -20.12
C ASP A 196 -14.16 -7.11 -19.44
N HIS A 197 -14.62 -8.26 -18.96
CA HIS A 197 -15.93 -8.48 -18.33
C HIS A 197 -15.81 -9.15 -16.95
N PRO A 198 -15.21 -8.48 -15.95
CA PRO A 198 -15.03 -9.05 -14.61
C PRO A 198 -16.35 -9.38 -13.90
N GLU A 199 -17.46 -8.73 -14.29
CA GLU A 199 -18.80 -8.95 -13.75
C GLU A 199 -19.40 -10.33 -14.09
N ARG A 200 -18.87 -11.00 -15.12
CA ARG A 200 -19.31 -12.35 -15.53
C ARG A 200 -18.72 -13.46 -14.65
N TRP A 201 -17.75 -13.13 -13.80
CA TRP A 201 -17.17 -14.07 -12.85
C TRP A 201 -18.15 -14.46 -11.74
N ILE A 202 -18.24 -15.76 -11.45
CA ILE A 202 -19.00 -16.29 -10.32
C ILE A 202 -18.05 -16.48 -9.14
N ALA A 203 -18.25 -15.71 -8.08
CA ALA A 203 -17.40 -15.79 -6.89
C ALA A 203 -17.49 -17.17 -6.20
N GLY A 204 -16.37 -17.69 -5.74
CA GLY A 204 -16.29 -18.95 -5.01
C GLY A 204 -16.23 -20.20 -5.87
N LEU A 205 -16.10 -20.06 -7.20
CA LEU A 205 -15.84 -21.19 -8.09
C LEU A 205 -14.59 -21.95 -7.63
N GLN A 206 -14.70 -23.28 -7.61
CA GLN A 206 -13.60 -24.18 -7.25
C GLN A 206 -13.11 -24.88 -8.51
N HIS A 207 -11.81 -24.82 -8.76
CA HIS A 207 -11.18 -25.49 -9.89
C HIS A 207 -9.68 -25.71 -9.60
N PRO A 208 -9.05 -26.82 -10.03
CA PRO A 208 -7.63 -27.08 -9.77
C PRO A 208 -6.68 -25.98 -10.24
N SER A 209 -7.03 -25.25 -11.31
CA SER A 209 -6.26 -24.10 -11.83
C SER A 209 -6.48 -22.78 -11.08
N LEU A 210 -7.48 -22.72 -10.20
CA LEU A 210 -7.76 -21.55 -9.38
C LEU A 210 -7.08 -21.68 -8.01
N PRO A 211 -6.62 -20.57 -7.42
CA PRO A 211 -6.10 -20.58 -6.07
C PRO A 211 -7.18 -21.03 -5.08
N PRO A 212 -6.91 -22.05 -4.24
CA PRO A 212 -7.85 -22.47 -3.21
C PRO A 212 -7.96 -21.40 -2.13
N ARG A 213 -9.11 -21.35 -1.45
CA ARG A 213 -9.25 -20.50 -0.25
C ARG A 213 -8.27 -20.98 0.83
N PRO A 214 -7.33 -20.15 1.29
CA PRO A 214 -6.42 -20.57 2.35
C PRO A 214 -7.17 -20.78 3.67
N PRO A 215 -6.83 -21.82 4.46
CA PRO A 215 -7.45 -22.08 5.75
C PRO A 215 -7.14 -20.96 6.76
N GLY A 216 -8.01 -20.79 7.77
CA GLY A 216 -7.83 -19.80 8.84
C GLY A 216 -8.22 -18.36 8.49
N TRP A 217 -8.62 -18.08 7.25
CA TRP A 217 -9.11 -16.77 6.82
C TRP A 217 -10.64 -16.69 6.84
N ASP A 218 -11.21 -17.04 7.98
CA ASP A 218 -12.65 -17.05 8.19
C ASP A 218 -13.23 -15.63 8.13
N THR A 219 -14.50 -15.55 7.77
CA THR A 219 -15.23 -14.29 7.84
C THR A 219 -15.42 -13.92 9.31
N PRO A 220 -15.18 -12.66 9.72
CA PRO A 220 -15.35 -12.26 11.11
C PRO A 220 -16.77 -12.54 11.60
N ASP A 221 -16.86 -13.12 12.80
CA ASP A 221 -18.13 -13.34 13.50
C ASP A 221 -18.52 -12.06 14.24
N LEU A 222 -19.54 -11.36 13.75
CA LEU A 222 -20.01 -10.09 14.33
C LEU A 222 -20.63 -10.25 15.72
N THR A 223 -20.91 -11.48 16.16
CA THR A 223 -21.47 -11.77 17.49
C THR A 223 -20.40 -11.90 18.57
N LYS A 224 -19.13 -12.10 18.18
CA LYS A 224 -18.01 -12.25 19.10
C LYS A 224 -17.35 -10.90 19.40
N PRO A 225 -16.79 -10.72 20.61
CA PRO A 225 -15.98 -9.54 20.90
C PRO A 225 -14.77 -9.49 19.96
N GLN A 226 -14.39 -8.27 19.56
CA GLN A 226 -13.24 -8.09 18.67
C GLN A 226 -11.93 -8.23 19.44
N PRO A 227 -10.91 -8.84 18.81
CA PRO A 227 -9.57 -8.83 19.37
C PRO A 227 -9.03 -7.39 19.44
N PHE A 228 -8.24 -7.12 20.46
CA PHE A 228 -7.55 -5.85 20.57
C PHE A 228 -6.44 -5.73 19.52
N PRO A 229 -6.05 -4.51 19.11
CA PRO A 229 -4.98 -4.29 18.14
C PRO A 229 -3.65 -5.02 18.46
N PHE A 230 -3.30 -5.19 19.73
CA PHE A 230 -2.07 -5.88 20.14
C PHE A 230 -2.16 -7.42 20.08
N GLU A 231 -3.37 -7.97 19.92
CA GLU A 231 -3.65 -9.41 19.75
C GLU A 231 -3.67 -9.82 18.27
N LEU A 232 -3.45 -8.86 17.36
CA LEU A 232 -3.54 -9.04 15.92
C LEU A 232 -2.16 -9.03 15.27
N SER A 233 -1.99 -9.87 14.25
CA SER A 233 -0.91 -9.73 13.28
C SER A 233 -1.36 -8.76 12.19
N VAL A 234 -0.63 -7.67 11.98
CA VAL A 234 -0.92 -6.72 10.88
C VAL A 234 -0.30 -7.22 9.58
N ASN A 235 -0.95 -6.92 8.45
CA ASN A 235 -0.43 -7.25 7.12
C ASN A 235 0.98 -6.64 6.94
N PRO A 236 1.96 -7.38 6.41
CA PRO A 236 3.31 -6.88 6.17
C PRO A 236 3.39 -5.59 5.33
N LEU A 237 2.42 -5.33 4.45
CA LEU A 237 2.35 -4.08 3.68
C LEU A 237 2.23 -2.82 4.57
N PHE A 238 1.83 -2.99 5.82
CA PHE A 238 1.73 -1.91 6.81
C PHE A 238 2.89 -1.89 7.80
N TYR A 239 3.94 -2.69 7.65
CA TYR A 239 5.11 -2.56 8.52
C TYR A 239 5.83 -1.25 8.26
N SER A 240 6.30 -0.60 9.33
CA SER A 240 6.91 0.71 9.20
C SER A 240 8.37 0.66 8.74
N HIS A 241 9.15 -0.33 9.16
CA HIS A 241 10.60 -0.33 8.93
C HIS A 241 11.13 -1.76 8.64
N PRO A 242 11.65 -2.02 7.43
CA PRO A 242 11.51 -1.17 6.24
C PRO A 242 10.03 -1.08 5.80
N ALA A 243 9.57 0.11 5.43
CA ALA A 243 8.23 0.28 4.87
C ALA A 243 8.12 -0.52 3.56
N CYS A 244 7.17 -1.46 3.49
CA CYS A 244 7.04 -2.32 2.30
C CYS A 244 6.42 -1.60 1.09
N ILE A 245 5.70 -0.50 1.33
CA ILE A 245 5.06 0.30 0.28
C ILE A 245 5.54 1.73 0.33
N ARG A 246 5.67 2.32 -0.87
CA ARG A 246 5.92 3.73 -1.09
C ARG A 246 4.60 4.36 -1.51
N TRP A 247 4.14 5.32 -0.71
CA TRP A 247 2.90 6.03 -1.01
C TRP A 247 2.96 7.46 -0.50
N ASN A 248 2.85 8.42 -1.43
CA ASN A 248 2.52 9.79 -1.09
C ASN A 248 1.00 9.91 -0.95
N MET A 249 0.52 10.18 0.26
CA MET A 249 -0.91 10.20 0.60
C MET A 249 -1.69 11.34 -0.08
N THR A 250 -1.02 12.28 -0.75
CA THR A 250 -1.70 13.25 -1.62
C THR A 250 -2.21 12.61 -2.90
N TYR A 251 -1.62 11.50 -3.34
CA TYR A 251 -2.00 10.77 -4.55
C TYR A 251 -3.04 9.69 -4.27
N PRO A 252 -3.92 9.40 -5.26
CA PRO A 252 -4.92 8.36 -5.11
C PRO A 252 -4.28 6.96 -4.97
N PRO A 253 -5.01 5.98 -4.40
CA PRO A 253 -4.51 4.62 -4.16
C PRO A 253 -3.82 3.89 -5.32
N PRO A 254 -4.18 4.08 -6.61
CA PRO A 254 -3.45 3.47 -7.72
C PRO A 254 -1.98 3.91 -7.86
N ALA A 255 -1.57 4.99 -7.20
CA ALA A 255 -0.20 5.49 -7.19
C ALA A 255 0.71 4.75 -6.19
N ILE A 256 0.18 3.79 -5.43
CA ILE A 256 0.96 3.05 -4.44
C ILE A 256 1.83 2.02 -5.14
N SER A 257 3.11 2.03 -4.81
CA SER A 257 4.07 1.04 -5.27
C SER A 257 4.72 0.32 -4.10
N TYR A 258 5.33 -0.82 -4.37
CA TYR A 258 6.28 -1.42 -3.44
C TYR A 258 7.48 -0.49 -3.23
N THR A 259 7.98 -0.43 -2.00
CA THR A 259 9.29 0.17 -1.71
C THR A 259 10.34 -0.83 -2.15
N GLU A 260 11.26 -0.38 -2.99
CA GLU A 260 12.29 -1.25 -3.53
C GLU A 260 13.27 -1.69 -2.44
N VAL A 261 13.82 -2.90 -2.65
CA VAL A 261 15.00 -3.41 -1.95
C VAL A 261 16.20 -2.55 -2.38
N PRO A 262 17.21 -2.31 -1.52
CA PRO A 262 18.31 -1.38 -1.81
C PRO A 262 18.96 -1.64 -3.15
N ASP A 263 18.93 -0.60 -3.98
CA ASP A 263 19.87 -0.25 -5.04
C ASP A 263 20.79 -1.41 -5.49
N VAL A 264 20.28 -2.29 -6.35
CA VAL A 264 21.19 -3.04 -7.23
C VAL A 264 21.75 -1.99 -8.17
N THR A 265 22.88 -1.42 -7.77
CA THR A 265 23.63 -0.48 -8.58
C THR A 265 24.02 -1.23 -9.84
N TYR A 266 23.28 -1.00 -10.93
CA TYR A 266 23.70 -1.50 -12.22
C TYR A 266 25.08 -0.91 -12.52
N ALA A 267 25.95 -1.68 -13.19
CA ALA A 267 27.29 -1.23 -13.57
C ALA A 267 27.30 0.09 -14.40
N SER A 268 26.13 0.53 -14.87
CA SER A 268 25.90 1.81 -15.55
C SER A 268 25.75 3.02 -14.62
N GLY A 269 25.74 2.84 -13.29
CA GLY A 269 25.57 3.94 -12.33
C GLY A 269 24.17 4.58 -12.33
N VAL A 270 23.22 4.04 -13.10
CA VAL A 270 21.83 4.51 -13.13
C VAL A 270 20.99 3.57 -12.27
N SER A 271 20.73 4.00 -11.04
CA SER A 271 19.72 3.39 -10.18
C SER A 271 18.34 3.78 -10.72
N ALA A 272 17.80 2.97 -11.62
CA ALA A 272 16.41 3.11 -12.01
C ALA A 272 15.57 2.41 -10.96
N LEU A 273 15.04 3.19 -10.01
CA LEU A 273 14.06 2.69 -9.06
C LEU A 273 12.88 2.06 -9.86
N ARG A 274 12.76 0.73 -9.81
CA ARG A 274 11.61 -0.02 -10.34
C ARG A 274 10.39 0.12 -9.42
N HIS A 275 9.61 1.16 -9.66
CA HIS A 275 8.29 1.30 -9.06
C HIS A 275 7.33 0.21 -9.55
N LEU A 276 7.13 -0.83 -8.75
CA LEU A 276 6.09 -1.83 -8.99
C LEU A 276 4.78 -1.41 -8.34
N PRO A 277 3.72 -1.08 -9.10
CA PRO A 277 2.42 -0.75 -8.52
C PRO A 277 1.84 -1.96 -7.76
N LEU A 278 1.08 -1.69 -6.69
CA LEU A 278 0.30 -2.74 -6.04
C LEU A 278 -0.75 -3.29 -7.00
N ASN A 279 -0.86 -4.61 -7.06
CA ASN A 279 -1.90 -5.26 -7.86
C ASN A 279 -3.24 -5.30 -7.10
N PRO A 280 -4.38 -5.47 -7.79
CA PRO A 280 -5.67 -5.67 -7.14
C PRO A 280 -5.68 -6.78 -6.07
N SER A 281 -4.88 -7.83 -6.25
CA SER A 281 -4.71 -8.89 -5.25
C SER A 281 -4.01 -8.44 -3.98
N ASP A 282 -3.07 -7.49 -4.05
CA ASP A 282 -2.40 -6.94 -2.87
C ASP A 282 -3.39 -6.14 -2.02
N LEU A 283 -4.19 -5.31 -2.68
CA LEU A 283 -5.23 -4.51 -2.03
C LEU A 283 -6.33 -5.40 -1.43
N ALA A 284 -6.59 -6.57 -2.01
CA ALA A 284 -7.59 -7.51 -1.48
C ALA A 284 -7.09 -8.40 -0.33
N GLN A 285 -5.79 -8.37 -0.01
CA GLN A 285 -5.27 -9.06 1.16
C GLN A 285 -5.96 -8.51 2.43
N PRO A 286 -6.15 -9.32 3.48
CA PRO A 286 -6.70 -8.83 4.73
C PRO A 286 -5.70 -7.87 5.39
N ALA A 287 -6.20 -6.85 6.09
CA ALA A 287 -5.33 -5.90 6.80
C ALA A 287 -4.75 -6.49 8.10
N THR A 288 -5.44 -7.47 8.68
CA THR A 288 -5.09 -8.11 9.96
C THR A 288 -5.42 -9.59 9.96
N HIS A 289 -4.77 -10.34 10.85
CA HIS A 289 -5.07 -11.73 11.17
C HIS A 289 -5.16 -11.95 12.70
N PRO A 290 -6.25 -12.53 13.22
CA PRO A 290 -7.50 -12.84 12.50
C PRO A 290 -8.13 -11.61 11.85
N ARG A 291 -9.03 -11.83 10.89
CA ARG A 291 -9.72 -10.73 10.20
C ARG A 291 -10.65 -10.01 11.17
N ILE A 292 -10.64 -8.68 11.15
CA ILE A 292 -11.55 -7.85 11.96
C ILE A 292 -12.48 -7.03 11.06
N PRO A 293 -13.72 -6.73 11.50
CA PRO A 293 -14.65 -5.95 10.71
C PRO A 293 -14.59 -4.44 10.99
N TYR A 294 -14.00 -4.01 12.10
CA TYR A 294 -13.81 -2.60 12.45
C TYR A 294 -12.37 -2.33 12.86
N MET A 295 -11.81 -1.20 12.41
CA MET A 295 -10.47 -0.74 12.77
C MET A 295 -10.54 0.76 13.02
N GLN A 296 -10.14 1.21 14.20
CA GLN A 296 -10.06 2.63 14.52
C GLN A 296 -8.63 3.11 14.35
N VAL A 297 -8.41 4.13 13.52
CA VAL A 297 -7.17 4.88 13.48
C VAL A 297 -7.32 6.09 14.38
N THR A 298 -6.48 6.17 15.41
CA THR A 298 -6.63 7.15 16.48
C THR A 298 -5.52 8.19 16.50
N VAL A 299 -4.36 7.90 15.92
CA VAL A 299 -3.19 8.79 15.98
C VAL A 299 -2.38 8.73 14.67
N VAL A 300 -1.74 9.85 14.34
CA VAL A 300 -0.65 9.91 13.35
C VAL A 300 0.64 10.16 14.13
N ALA A 301 1.62 9.28 13.96
CA ALA A 301 2.90 9.40 14.62
C ALA A 301 3.60 10.70 14.21
N GLN A 302 4.47 11.21 15.07
CA GLN A 302 5.26 12.44 14.88
C GLN A 302 4.48 13.77 14.98
N HIS A 303 3.15 13.76 14.94
CA HIS A 303 2.35 15.00 14.95
C HIS A 303 1.33 15.03 16.10
N SER A 304 1.62 15.80 17.15
CA SER A 304 0.75 16.04 18.33
C SER A 304 0.35 14.76 19.10
N PRO A 305 0.24 14.79 20.44
CA PRO A 305 -0.32 13.67 21.18
C PRO A 305 -1.82 13.42 20.87
N ILE A 306 -2.49 14.39 20.24
CA ILE A 306 -3.92 14.32 19.89
C ILE A 306 -4.04 14.50 18.39
N PHE A 307 -4.41 13.42 17.69
CA PHE A 307 -4.78 13.47 16.29
C PHE A 307 -6.22 13.96 16.17
N PRO A 308 -6.48 15.08 15.47
CA PRO A 308 -7.80 15.71 15.49
C PRO A 308 -8.87 14.94 14.71
N TRP A 309 -8.48 14.00 13.83
CA TRP A 309 -9.40 13.33 12.91
C TRP A 309 -9.33 11.81 13.04
N PRO A 310 -9.65 11.22 14.21
CA PRO A 310 -9.74 9.78 14.31
C PRO A 310 -10.85 9.27 13.38
N PHE A 311 -10.60 8.16 12.69
CA PHE A 311 -11.56 7.58 11.75
C PHE A 311 -11.64 6.06 11.89
N TRP A 312 -12.71 5.51 11.33
CA TRP A 312 -12.98 4.08 11.34
C TRP A 312 -12.91 3.51 9.93
N VAL A 313 -12.19 2.41 9.79
CA VAL A 313 -12.30 1.51 8.63
C VAL A 313 -13.32 0.44 9.00
N LYS A 314 -14.30 0.19 8.12
CA LYS A 314 -15.41 -0.74 8.38
C LYS A 314 -15.61 -1.68 7.19
N ASN A 315 -15.56 -2.98 7.44
CA ASN A 315 -15.91 -4.00 6.46
C ASN A 315 -16.45 -5.22 7.21
N LYS A 316 -17.76 -5.46 7.17
CA LYS A 316 -18.41 -6.57 7.90
C LYS A 316 -17.86 -7.96 7.55
N HIS A 317 -17.20 -8.09 6.40
CA HIS A 317 -16.62 -9.34 5.95
C HIS A 317 -15.14 -9.48 6.28
N GLY A 318 -14.52 -8.49 6.91
CA GLY A 318 -13.11 -8.45 7.26
C GLY A 318 -12.36 -7.43 6.41
N ILE A 319 -11.76 -6.44 7.08
CA ILE A 319 -11.04 -5.31 6.49
C ILE A 319 -9.87 -5.79 5.64
N THR A 320 -9.76 -5.23 4.45
CA THR A 320 -8.68 -5.45 3.49
C THR A 320 -7.64 -4.33 3.53
N VAL A 321 -6.48 -4.55 2.91
CA VAL A 321 -5.44 -3.53 2.72
C VAL A 321 -6.00 -2.33 1.93
N GLY A 322 -6.77 -2.60 0.89
CA GLY A 322 -7.45 -1.60 0.07
C GLY A 322 -8.45 -0.75 0.86
N ASP A 323 -9.23 -1.36 1.76
CA ASP A 323 -10.16 -0.62 2.64
C ASP A 323 -9.42 0.40 3.52
N VAL A 324 -8.28 -0.02 4.11
CA VAL A 324 -7.48 0.84 4.98
C VAL A 324 -6.88 2.00 4.19
N ILE A 325 -6.25 1.72 3.06
CA ILE A 325 -5.67 2.72 2.16
C ILE A 325 -6.72 3.72 1.68
N ALA A 326 -7.87 3.24 1.21
CA ALA A 326 -8.95 4.08 0.73
C ALA A 326 -9.48 5.00 1.84
N GLN A 327 -9.62 4.49 3.06
CA GLN A 327 -10.09 5.28 4.20
C GLN A 327 -9.05 6.30 4.68
N ILE A 328 -7.75 5.97 4.65
CA ILE A 328 -6.65 6.91 4.91
C ILE A 328 -6.72 8.07 3.89
N TYR A 329 -6.78 7.73 2.60
CA TYR A 329 -6.87 8.71 1.53
C TYR A 329 -8.09 9.62 1.71
N ALA A 330 -9.28 9.03 1.85
CA ALA A 330 -10.52 9.79 2.05
C ALA A 330 -10.43 10.74 3.25
N ASN A 331 -9.92 10.27 4.39
CA ASN A 331 -9.80 11.10 5.59
C ASN A 331 -8.86 12.30 5.38
N PHE A 332 -7.72 12.12 4.72
CA PHE A 332 -6.75 13.21 4.50
C PHE A 332 -7.11 14.15 3.35
N ARG A 333 -8.04 13.74 2.48
CA ARG A 333 -8.62 14.57 1.41
C ARG A 333 -9.74 15.50 1.87
N GLU A 334 -10.24 15.35 3.09
CA GLU A 334 -11.25 16.28 3.61
C GLU A 334 -10.66 17.69 3.82
N PHE A 335 -11.46 18.71 3.51
CA PHE A 335 -11.11 20.10 3.77
C PHE A 335 -11.11 20.40 5.28
N VAL A 336 -10.23 21.30 5.68
CA VAL A 336 -10.16 21.79 7.05
C VAL A 336 -11.18 22.92 7.22
N GLY A 337 -12.13 22.73 8.14
CA GLY A 337 -13.11 23.76 8.44
C GLY A 337 -12.48 24.97 9.14
N LYS A 338 -13.02 26.18 8.92
CA LYS A 338 -12.54 27.41 9.57
C LYS A 338 -12.38 27.27 11.09
N GLY A 339 -13.37 26.71 11.78
CA GLY A 339 -13.32 26.51 13.24
C GLY A 339 -12.30 25.46 13.69
N GLU A 340 -11.92 24.50 12.84
CA GLU A 340 -10.79 23.60 13.11
C GLU A 340 -9.48 24.37 13.01
N PHE A 341 -9.29 25.06 11.88
CA PHE A 341 -8.11 25.88 11.63
C PHE A 341 -7.89 26.91 12.74
N ASP A 342 -8.93 27.66 13.12
CA ASP A 342 -8.84 28.72 14.13
C ASP A 342 -8.37 28.22 15.50
N ARG A 343 -8.63 26.94 15.84
CA ARG A 343 -8.20 26.30 17.09
C ARG A 343 -6.75 25.83 17.07
N TRP A 344 -6.09 25.82 15.92
CA TRP A 344 -4.68 25.44 15.85
C TRP A 344 -3.78 26.55 16.40
N GLU A 345 -2.63 26.12 16.92
CA GLU A 345 -1.55 27.02 17.30
C GLU A 345 -1.10 27.85 16.08
N PRO A 346 -0.69 29.12 16.27
CA PRO A 346 -0.30 30.01 15.17
C PRO A 346 0.78 29.43 14.24
N TRP A 347 1.78 28.75 14.81
CA TRP A 347 2.85 28.13 14.03
C TRP A 347 2.33 27.00 13.13
N ARG A 348 1.40 26.17 13.65
CA ARG A 348 0.78 25.08 12.87
C ARG A 348 -0.06 25.63 11.71
N LYS A 349 -0.81 26.71 11.95
CA LYS A 349 -1.54 27.43 10.88
C LYS A 349 -0.59 27.84 9.76
N HIS A 350 0.53 28.46 10.12
CA HIS A 350 1.54 28.93 9.16
C HIS A 350 2.12 27.76 8.34
N GLU A 351 2.61 26.71 9.00
CA GLU A 351 3.19 25.54 8.32
C GLU A 351 2.19 24.83 7.40
N SER A 352 0.94 24.67 7.83
CA SER A 352 -0.09 24.02 7.03
C SER A 352 -0.51 24.88 5.83
N CYS A 353 -0.57 26.21 5.97
CA CYS A 353 -0.77 27.09 4.83
C CYS A 353 0.39 26.98 3.82
N ALA A 354 1.63 26.92 4.29
CA ALA A 354 2.78 26.72 3.42
C ALA A 354 2.71 25.37 2.68
N ALA A 355 2.35 24.29 3.38
CA ALA A 355 2.17 22.98 2.76
C ALA A 355 1.04 22.96 1.72
N CYS A 356 -0.08 23.64 2.00
CA CYS A 356 -1.18 23.82 1.05
C CYS A 356 -0.71 24.52 -0.23
N MET A 357 0.06 25.61 -0.10
CA MET A 357 0.60 26.32 -1.24
C MET A 357 1.55 25.43 -2.06
N ILE A 358 2.45 24.69 -1.40
CA ILE A 358 3.34 23.74 -2.07
C ILE A 358 2.52 22.71 -2.85
N ARG A 359 1.56 22.06 -2.20
CA ARG A 359 0.67 21.07 -2.85
C ARG A 359 -0.08 21.67 -4.03
N TYR A 360 -0.64 22.87 -3.88
CA TYR A 360 -1.34 23.58 -4.95
C TYR A 360 -0.42 23.86 -6.14
N HIS A 361 0.80 24.34 -5.90
CA HIS A 361 1.78 24.57 -6.96
C HIS A 361 2.21 23.28 -7.65
N GLU A 362 2.41 22.21 -6.88
CA GLU A 362 2.70 20.88 -7.40
C GLU A 362 1.54 20.38 -8.30
N ALA A 363 0.30 20.40 -7.81
CA ALA A 363 -0.89 19.98 -8.57
C ALA A 363 -1.09 20.80 -9.86
N LYS A 364 -0.88 22.13 -9.79
CA LYS A 364 -0.95 23.03 -10.95
C LYS A 364 0.10 22.68 -12.01
N ASN A 365 1.32 22.38 -11.58
CA ASN A 365 2.39 21.97 -12.49
C ASN A 365 2.12 20.59 -13.11
N TRP A 366 1.33 19.75 -12.45
CA TRP A 366 1.03 18.37 -12.88
C TRP A 366 -0.25 18.25 -13.73
N TYR A 367 -0.86 19.36 -14.16
CA TYR A 367 -2.10 19.36 -14.95
C TYR A 367 -3.22 18.50 -14.35
N VAL A 368 -3.26 18.38 -13.01
CA VAL A 368 -4.40 17.75 -12.32
C VAL A 368 -5.53 18.78 -12.34
N ALA A 369 -6.26 18.82 -13.46
CA ALA A 369 -7.27 19.83 -13.80
C ALA A 369 -8.46 19.93 -12.81
N GLU A 370 -8.54 19.05 -11.82
CA GLU A 370 -9.63 19.00 -10.85
C GLU A 370 -9.32 19.72 -9.52
N GLU A 371 -8.05 20.06 -9.25
CA GLU A 371 -7.67 20.83 -8.05
C GLU A 371 -7.58 22.34 -8.36
N GLU A 372 -8.70 22.95 -8.74
CA GLU A 372 -8.78 24.42 -8.85
C GLU A 372 -8.76 25.11 -7.47
N ASP A 373 -8.98 24.33 -6.40
CA ASP A 373 -9.12 24.86 -5.05
C ASP A 373 -7.80 24.84 -4.27
N ASN A 374 -7.25 26.04 -4.03
CA ASN A 374 -6.18 26.30 -3.06
C ASN A 374 -6.70 26.23 -1.60
N GLN A 375 -7.62 25.29 -1.35
CA GLN A 375 -8.24 25.09 -0.06
C GLN A 375 -7.39 24.15 0.78
N LEU A 376 -7.33 24.45 2.07
CA LEU A 376 -6.58 23.69 3.06
C LEU A 376 -7.24 22.33 3.28
N MET A 377 -6.49 21.24 3.08
CA MET A 377 -6.92 19.87 3.35
C MET A 377 -6.24 19.33 4.60
N ARG A 378 -6.82 18.28 5.18
CA ARG A 378 -6.26 17.64 6.38
C ARG A 378 -4.86 17.09 6.17
N ILE A 379 -4.48 16.72 4.94
CA ILE A 379 -3.12 16.31 4.60
C ILE A 379 -2.09 17.43 4.85
N ASP A 380 -2.47 18.70 4.65
CA ASP A 380 -1.59 19.86 4.81
C ASP A 380 -1.22 20.10 6.28
N TYR A 381 -2.04 19.58 7.21
CA TYR A 381 -1.73 19.56 8.64
C TYR A 381 -0.44 18.81 8.96
N LEU A 382 -0.04 17.84 8.12
CA LEU A 382 1.19 17.06 8.28
C LEU A 382 2.45 17.81 7.82
N CYS A 383 2.30 19.02 7.25
CA CYS A 383 3.42 19.93 6.97
C CYS A 383 4.56 19.26 6.17
N GLY A 384 4.20 18.54 5.10
CA GLY A 384 5.16 17.82 4.24
C GLY A 384 5.48 16.38 4.65
N HIS A 385 5.02 15.91 5.82
CA HIS A 385 5.11 14.50 6.22
C HIS A 385 3.97 13.69 5.58
N ILE A 386 4.01 13.62 4.26
CA ILE A 386 2.92 13.08 3.43
C ILE A 386 3.19 11.66 2.95
N MET A 387 4.39 11.12 3.20
CA MET A 387 4.71 9.74 2.85
C MET A 387 4.20 8.81 3.93
N PHE A 388 3.39 7.83 3.54
CA PHE A 388 2.98 6.75 4.42
C PHE A 388 4.18 5.87 4.78
N ASP A 389 4.35 5.60 6.06
CA ASP A 389 5.48 4.85 6.61
C ASP A 389 4.99 3.69 7.51
N GLY A 390 3.82 3.12 7.21
CA GLY A 390 3.26 1.97 7.91
C GLY A 390 2.29 2.31 9.04
N MET A 391 1.86 1.27 9.76
CA MET A 391 0.93 1.35 10.87
C MET A 391 1.35 0.43 12.01
N LYS A 392 0.97 0.79 13.23
CA LYS A 392 1.19 -0.03 14.43
C LYS A 392 0.05 0.10 15.43
N PRO A 393 -0.18 -0.89 16.29
CA PRO A 393 -1.10 -0.74 17.42
C PRO A 393 -0.73 0.47 18.28
N HIS A 394 -1.74 1.21 18.74
CA HIS A 394 -1.49 2.33 19.64
C HIS A 394 -0.94 1.82 21.00
N PRO A 395 0.05 2.50 21.64
CA PRO A 395 0.64 2.04 22.90
C PRO A 395 -0.33 1.88 24.07
N ASN A 396 -1.47 2.58 24.06
CA ASN A 396 -2.53 2.43 25.06
C ASN A 396 -3.44 1.20 24.81
N GLY A 397 -3.25 0.49 23.70
CA GLY A 397 -4.09 -0.65 23.27
C GLY A 397 -5.36 -0.25 22.50
N GLU A 398 -5.63 1.03 22.30
CA GLU A 398 -6.84 1.56 21.66
C GLU A 398 -6.54 2.06 20.24
N GLY A 399 -6.93 1.24 19.26
CA GLY A 399 -6.81 1.56 17.85
C GLY A 399 -5.40 1.48 17.30
N TRP A 400 -5.20 2.19 16.19
CA TRP A 400 -4.01 2.11 15.33
C TRP A 400 -3.39 3.49 15.14
N VAL A 401 -2.07 3.50 15.05
CA VAL A 401 -1.25 4.67 14.75
C VAL A 401 -0.74 4.54 13.33
N ILE A 402 -0.96 5.55 12.49
CA ILE A 402 -0.30 5.67 11.19
C ILE A 402 1.05 6.35 11.39
N SER A 403 2.12 5.78 10.85
CA SER A 403 3.41 6.45 10.75
C SER A 403 3.49 7.19 9.43
N VAL A 404 4.03 8.41 9.47
CA VAL A 404 4.30 9.23 8.28
C VAL A 404 5.72 9.74 8.35
N ARG A 405 6.26 10.15 7.20
CA ARG A 405 7.59 10.73 7.08
C ARG A 405 7.61 11.78 5.96
N PRO A 406 8.62 12.68 5.92
CA PRO A 406 8.82 13.52 4.76
C PRO A 406 9.26 12.70 3.54
N ARG A 407 9.09 13.28 2.35
CA ARG A 407 9.70 12.76 1.12
C ARG A 407 11.22 12.84 1.21
N THR A 408 11.92 11.83 0.71
CA THR A 408 13.36 11.92 0.45
C THR A 408 13.63 12.73 -0.83
N ALA A 409 14.87 13.18 -1.04
CA ALA A 409 15.26 13.87 -2.27
C ALA A 409 15.02 12.98 -3.51
N ASP A 410 15.33 11.68 -3.41
CA ASP A 410 15.11 10.71 -4.49
C ASP A 410 13.62 10.53 -4.79
N GLU A 411 12.76 10.57 -3.77
CA GLU A 411 11.31 10.47 -3.98
C GLU A 411 10.74 11.73 -4.64
N ILE A 412 11.24 12.91 -4.30
CA ILE A 412 10.87 14.16 -4.98
C ILE A 412 11.31 14.10 -6.45
N HIS A 413 12.52 13.60 -6.71
CA HIS A 413 13.03 13.43 -8.07
C HIS A 413 12.19 12.40 -8.85
N ALA A 414 11.92 11.24 -8.27
CA ALA A 414 11.13 10.18 -8.88
C ALA A 414 9.71 10.65 -9.23
N ASP A 415 9.04 11.37 -8.31
CA ASP A 415 7.73 11.97 -8.58
C ASP A 415 7.83 12.94 -9.78
N THR A 416 8.84 13.82 -9.78
CA THR A 416 9.05 14.78 -10.87
C THR A 416 9.25 14.08 -12.23
N VAL A 417 10.07 13.02 -12.28
CA VAL A 417 10.34 12.26 -13.50
C VAL A 417 9.08 11.52 -13.98
N TYR A 418 8.37 10.83 -13.08
CA TYR A 418 7.17 10.08 -13.39
C TYR A 418 6.10 10.96 -14.05
N TYR A 419 5.90 12.17 -13.53
CA TYR A 419 4.94 13.11 -14.11
C TYR A 419 5.42 13.70 -15.43
N ASN A 420 6.70 14.06 -15.55
CA ASN A 420 7.24 14.59 -16.81
C ASN A 420 7.10 13.59 -17.97
N GLN A 421 7.20 12.28 -17.71
CA GLN A 421 7.01 11.24 -18.72
C GLN A 421 5.54 11.07 -19.17
N ARG A 422 4.57 11.47 -18.34
CA ARG A 422 3.14 11.40 -18.67
C ARG A 422 2.63 12.63 -19.43
N LEU A 423 3.44 13.68 -19.55
CA LEU A 423 3.06 14.85 -20.31
C LEU A 423 3.10 14.54 -21.82
N PRO A 424 2.15 15.10 -22.60
CA PRO A 424 2.20 15.02 -24.05
C PRO A 424 3.56 15.53 -24.57
N PRO A 425 4.12 14.91 -25.63
CA PRO A 425 5.35 15.39 -26.25
C PRO A 425 5.28 16.89 -26.56
N GLY A 426 6.17 17.69 -25.97
CA GLY A 426 6.24 19.15 -26.18
C GLY A 426 5.86 20.02 -24.98
N LEU A 427 5.33 19.43 -23.89
CA LEU A 427 5.09 20.11 -22.62
C LEU A 427 6.14 19.64 -21.60
N SER A 428 7.28 20.33 -21.52
CA SER A 428 8.30 20.07 -20.49
C SER A 428 8.08 20.99 -19.30
N VAL A 429 8.03 20.44 -18.09
CA VAL A 429 8.00 21.25 -16.86
C VAL A 429 9.41 21.71 -16.55
N SER A 430 9.59 23.01 -16.35
CA SER A 430 10.88 23.57 -15.90
C SER A 430 11.26 22.95 -14.54
N PRO A 431 12.54 22.63 -14.28
CA PRO A 431 12.93 21.82 -13.12
C PRO A 431 12.55 22.49 -11.79
N MET A 432 11.61 21.90 -11.05
CA MET A 432 11.23 22.34 -9.69
C MET A 432 12.35 22.23 -8.64
N GLY A 433 13.49 21.60 -8.98
CA GLY A 433 14.56 21.29 -8.04
C GLY A 433 15.20 22.50 -7.35
N GLN A 434 15.02 23.72 -7.84
CA GLN A 434 15.60 24.91 -7.22
C GLN A 434 14.74 25.46 -6.06
N PHE A 435 13.40 25.35 -6.11
CA PHE A 435 12.53 26.01 -5.12
C PHE A 435 12.41 25.23 -3.81
N THR A 436 12.33 23.90 -3.87
CA THR A 436 12.25 23.02 -2.68
C THR A 436 13.61 22.83 -2.02
N ALA A 437 14.71 22.80 -2.80
CA ALA A 437 16.06 22.76 -2.26
C ALA A 437 16.48 24.08 -1.60
N GLU A 438 16.08 25.25 -2.14
CA GLU A 438 16.34 26.54 -1.48
C GLU A 438 15.59 26.68 -0.15
N ILE A 439 14.34 26.24 -0.05
CA ILE A 439 13.58 26.31 1.20
C ILE A 439 14.16 25.35 2.26
N ALA A 440 14.59 24.15 1.84
CA ALA A 440 15.27 23.21 2.75
C ALA A 440 16.70 23.67 3.14
N ALA A 441 17.41 24.33 2.23
CA ALA A 441 18.79 24.80 2.44
C ALA A 441 18.89 26.14 3.18
N ARG A 442 17.84 26.97 3.18
CA ARG A 442 17.84 28.27 3.87
C ARG A 442 17.77 28.17 5.39
N GLY A 443 17.44 27.01 5.95
CA GLY A 443 17.43 26.84 7.41
C GLY A 443 16.43 27.75 8.15
N ASP A 444 15.48 28.35 7.43
CA ASP A 444 14.45 29.26 7.97
C ASP A 444 13.33 28.53 8.73
N LEU A 445 13.49 27.22 8.99
CA LEU A 445 12.66 26.52 9.95
C LEU A 445 13.23 26.79 11.35
N PRO A 446 12.42 27.28 12.31
CA PRO A 446 12.89 27.48 13.68
C PRO A 446 13.42 26.15 14.23
N PRO A 447 14.50 26.16 15.03
CA PRO A 447 15.00 24.94 15.66
C PRO A 447 13.91 24.31 16.52
N VAL A 448 13.72 23.00 16.34
CA VAL A 448 12.74 22.16 17.05
C VAL A 448 13.10 22.00 18.52
#